data_AF-A0A7S1QAM4-F1
#
_entry.id   AF-A0A7S1QAM4-F1
#
_cell.length_a   1.000
_cell.length_b   1.000
_cell.length_c   1.000
_cell.angle_alpha   90.00
_cell.angle_beta   90.00
_cell.angle_gamma   90.00
#
_symmetry.space_group_name_H-M   'P 1'
#
loop_
_entity.id
_entity.type
_entity.pdbx_description
1 polymer ?
#
loop_
_entity_poly.entity_id
_entity_poly.type
_entity_poly.pdbx_seq_one_letter_code
_entity_poly.pdbx_strand_id
1 'polypeptide(L)'
;GSNGAALPGLAGVGDLSLTCSSELSRNFTVGKRLAQGETLDDIIKSTNSVAEGVATAKALRQLTEKMDITLPVCTEVYSVLYEGKKVPAALQDLFNRPLT
;
A
#
# COMPACT_ATOMS: atom_id res chain seq x y z
N GLY A 1 -13.39 -7.75 -17.85
CA GLY A 1 -12.13 -6.98 -17.84
C GLY A 1 -12.38 -5.62 -18.45
N SER A 2 -11.96 -4.55 -17.79
CA SER A 2 -11.97 -3.19 -18.35
C SER A 2 -10.90 -3.06 -19.45
N ASN A 3 -11.08 -2.13 -20.40
CA ASN A 3 -10.12 -1.88 -21.49
C ASN A 3 -8.88 -1.07 -21.05
N GLY A 4 -8.75 -0.75 -19.76
CA GLY A 4 -7.55 -0.12 -19.19
C GLY A 4 -7.37 1.37 -19.53
N ALA A 5 -8.26 1.98 -20.32
CA ALA A 5 -8.10 3.35 -20.80
C ALA A 5 -8.07 4.41 -19.67
N ALA A 6 -8.61 4.11 -18.50
CA ALA A 6 -8.59 4.99 -17.33
C ALA A 6 -7.25 4.98 -16.57
N LEU A 7 -6.43 3.92 -16.68
CA LEU A 7 -5.15 3.80 -15.96
C LEU A 7 -4.16 4.93 -16.29
N PRO A 8 -3.90 5.28 -17.57
CA PRO A 8 -3.02 6.41 -17.88
C PRO A 8 -3.69 7.78 -17.64
N GLY A 9 -4.99 7.82 -17.36
CA GLY A 9 -5.75 9.06 -17.15
C GLY A 9 -5.70 9.58 -15.71
N LEU A 10 -6.48 10.64 -15.46
CA LEU A 10 -6.60 11.28 -14.14
C LEU A 10 -7.01 10.30 -13.02
N ALA A 11 -7.91 9.37 -13.32
CA ALA A 11 -8.40 8.40 -12.35
C ALA A 11 -7.36 7.31 -11.98
N GLY A 12 -6.31 7.13 -12.77
CA GLY A 12 -5.23 6.18 -12.50
C GLY A 12 -3.97 6.88 -12.03
N VAL A 13 -3.13 7.32 -12.97
CA VAL A 13 -1.84 7.97 -12.65
C VAL A 13 -2.02 9.29 -11.90
N GLY A 14 -3.04 10.08 -12.27
CA GLY A 14 -3.29 11.38 -11.62
C GLY A 14 -3.60 11.23 -10.12
N ASP A 15 -4.57 10.39 -9.81
CA ASP A 15 -4.99 10.10 -8.43
C ASP A 15 -3.88 9.42 -7.62
N LEU A 16 -3.14 8.48 -8.24
CA LEU A 16 -1.99 7.82 -7.61
C LEU A 16 -0.92 8.85 -7.22
N SER A 17 -0.51 9.71 -8.15
CA SER A 17 0.53 10.71 -7.90
C SER A 17 0.14 11.68 -6.79
N LEU A 18 -1.11 12.16 -6.80
CA LEU A 18 -1.64 13.07 -5.78
C LEU A 18 -1.69 12.41 -4.40
N THR A 19 -2.24 11.19 -4.34
CA THR A 19 -2.46 10.46 -3.08
C THR A 19 -1.14 9.97 -2.47
N CYS A 20 -0.13 9.66 -3.30
CA CYS A 20 1.20 9.25 -2.86
C CYS A 20 2.15 10.41 -2.52
N SER A 21 1.81 11.66 -2.83
CA SER A 21 2.74 12.80 -2.66
C SER A 21 2.26 13.88 -1.68
N SER A 22 1.10 13.69 -1.05
CA SER A 22 0.47 14.73 -0.22
C SER A 22 0.35 14.32 1.23
N GLU A 23 0.80 15.17 2.16
CA GLU A 23 0.58 14.96 3.60
C GLU A 23 -0.89 15.09 4.01
N LEU A 24 -1.75 15.63 3.14
CA LEU A 24 -3.22 15.62 3.33
C LEU A 24 -3.83 14.23 3.09
N SER A 25 -3.12 13.35 2.38
CA SER A 25 -3.55 11.97 2.18
C SER A 25 -3.33 11.17 3.45
N ARG A 26 -4.43 10.66 4.03
CA ARG A 26 -4.38 9.76 5.18
C ARG A 26 -3.52 8.53 4.92
N ASN A 27 -3.56 8.00 3.68
CA ASN A 27 -2.74 6.86 3.28
C ASN A 27 -1.24 7.21 3.31
N PHE A 28 -0.89 8.40 2.82
CA PHE A 28 0.49 8.88 2.87
C PHE A 28 0.98 9.06 4.31
N THR A 29 0.18 9.69 5.18
CA THR A 29 0.52 9.88 6.59
C THR A 29 0.77 8.55 7.30
N VAL A 30 -0.10 7.55 7.09
CA VAL A 30 0.10 6.21 7.67
C VAL A 30 1.39 5.59 7.17
N GLY A 31 1.64 5.62 5.84
CA GLY A 31 2.88 5.09 5.25
C GLY A 31 4.14 5.76 5.80
N LYS A 32 4.12 7.09 5.94
CA LYS A 32 5.23 7.88 6.51
C LYS A 32 5.55 7.47 7.95
N ARG A 33 4.52 7.31 8.78
CA ARG A 33 4.67 6.93 10.20
C ARG A 33 5.17 5.49 10.36
N LEU A 34 4.66 4.57 9.53
CA LEU A 34 5.19 3.19 9.47
C LEU A 34 6.68 3.19 9.09
N ALA A 35 7.08 4.03 8.12
CA ALA A 35 8.48 4.17 7.72
C ALA A 35 9.36 4.79 8.83
N GLN A 36 8.79 5.59 9.73
CA GLN A 36 9.46 6.13 10.92
C GLN A 36 9.57 5.11 12.07
N GLY A 37 8.99 3.90 11.91
CA GLY A 37 9.10 2.81 12.87
C GLY A 37 7.93 2.69 13.85
N GLU A 38 6.88 3.50 13.69
CA GLU A 38 5.66 3.35 14.48
C GLU A 38 4.89 2.09 14.09
N THR A 39 4.17 1.50 15.05
CA THR A 39 3.29 0.35 14.78
C THR A 39 1.95 0.81 14.21
N LEU A 40 1.31 -0.02 13.40
CA LEU A 40 -0.02 0.28 12.87
C LEU A 40 -1.04 0.51 13.99
N ASP A 41 -0.94 -0.25 15.09
CA ASP A 41 -1.83 -0.10 16.24
C ASP A 41 -1.68 1.26 16.92
N ASP A 42 -0.45 1.74 17.10
CA ASP A 42 -0.19 3.06 17.70
C ASP A 42 -0.67 4.19 16.78
N ILE A 43 -0.48 4.03 15.47
CA ILE A 43 -0.99 4.96 14.47
C ILE A 43 -2.50 5.03 14.55
N ILE A 44 -3.20 3.89 14.51
CA ILE A 44 -4.67 3.83 14.59
C ILE A 44 -5.18 4.42 15.90
N LYS A 45 -4.56 4.10 17.05
CA LYS A 45 -4.96 4.67 18.36
C LYS A 45 -4.79 6.18 18.43
N SER A 46 -3.77 6.72 17.79
CA SER A 46 -3.49 8.16 17.78
C SER A 46 -4.31 8.95 16.74
N THR A 47 -4.99 8.26 15.81
CA THR A 47 -5.80 8.88 14.76
C THR A 47 -7.27 8.54 14.91
N ASN A 48 -8.16 9.54 14.89
CA ASN A 48 -9.61 9.31 14.95
C ASN A 48 -10.20 8.65 13.68
N SER A 49 -9.39 8.29 12.69
CA SER A 49 -9.87 7.67 11.46
C SER A 49 -8.84 6.72 10.86
N VAL A 50 -9.29 5.54 10.45
CA VAL A 50 -8.47 4.55 9.74
C VAL A 50 -8.34 4.96 8.27
N ALA A 51 -7.12 4.96 7.73
CA ALA A 51 -6.90 5.19 6.31
C ALA A 51 -7.47 4.03 5.49
N GLU A 52 -8.24 4.35 4.45
CA GLU A 52 -8.93 3.35 3.61
C GLU A 52 -7.97 2.30 3.01
N GLY A 53 -6.74 2.72 2.67
CA GLY A 53 -5.71 1.85 2.11
C GLY A 53 -5.34 0.69 3.01
N VAL A 54 -5.48 0.84 4.33
CA VAL A 54 -5.26 -0.25 5.30
C VAL A 54 -6.26 -1.37 5.06
N ALA A 55 -7.56 -1.07 5.06
CA ALA A 55 -8.60 -2.05 4.82
C ALA A 55 -8.55 -2.61 3.38
N THR A 56 -8.30 -1.74 2.41
CA THR A 56 -8.18 -2.11 0.98
C THR A 56 -7.03 -3.08 0.74
N ALA A 57 -5.88 -2.91 1.39
CA ALA A 57 -4.75 -3.84 1.25
C ALA A 57 -5.12 -5.27 1.66
N LYS A 58 -5.92 -5.43 2.72
CA LYS A 58 -6.39 -6.74 3.17
C LYS A 58 -7.34 -7.40 2.16
N ALA A 59 -8.31 -6.65 1.67
CA ALA A 59 -9.25 -7.13 0.66
C ALA A 59 -8.53 -7.47 -0.66
N LEU A 60 -7.57 -6.62 -1.07
CA LEU A 60 -6.78 -6.82 -2.28
C LEU A 60 -5.94 -8.09 -2.20
N ARG A 61 -5.29 -8.38 -1.05
CA ARG A 61 -4.52 -9.62 -0.85
C ARG A 61 -5.39 -10.87 -1.04
N GLN A 62 -6.59 -10.87 -0.47
CA GLN A 62 -7.52 -11.99 -0.62
C GLN A 62 -8.01 -12.17 -2.05
N LEU A 63 -8.19 -11.07 -2.78
CA LEU A 63 -8.60 -11.11 -4.18
C LEU A 63 -7.48 -11.64 -5.07
N THR A 64 -6.25 -11.16 -4.87
CA THR A 64 -5.10 -11.57 -5.69
C THR A 64 -4.76 -13.04 -5.51
N GLU A 65 -4.90 -13.59 -4.30
CA GLU A 65 -4.75 -15.04 -4.04
C GLU A 65 -5.76 -15.88 -4.82
N LYS A 66 -7.02 -15.46 -4.87
CA LYS A 66 -8.07 -16.18 -5.60
C LYS A 66 -7.90 -16.14 -7.10
N MET A 67 -7.30 -15.06 -7.61
CA MET A 67 -7.13 -14.82 -9.03
C MET A 67 -5.75 -15.25 -9.56
N ASP A 68 -4.87 -15.74 -8.69
CA ASP A 68 -3.48 -16.07 -9.00
C ASP A 68 -2.72 -14.89 -9.66
N ILE A 69 -2.96 -13.66 -9.16
CA ILE A 69 -2.33 -12.43 -9.65
C ILE A 69 -1.25 -12.00 -8.67
N THR A 70 -0.05 -11.72 -9.17
CA THR A 70 1.04 -11.18 -8.35
C THR A 70 1.08 -9.66 -8.44
N LEU A 71 0.94 -8.97 -7.30
CA LEU A 71 1.11 -7.51 -7.17
C LEU A 71 2.20 -7.21 -6.12
N PRO A 72 3.48 -7.20 -6.50
CA PRO A 72 4.61 -7.19 -5.56
C PRO A 72 4.56 -6.06 -4.53
N VAL A 73 4.30 -4.83 -4.98
CA VAL A 73 4.19 -3.67 -4.08
C VAL A 73 3.02 -3.84 -3.10
N CYS A 74 1.87 -4.29 -3.57
CA CYS A 74 0.69 -4.50 -2.72
C CYS A 74 0.91 -5.63 -1.71
N THR A 75 1.60 -6.70 -2.11
CA THR A 75 1.98 -7.81 -1.22
C THR A 75 2.89 -7.32 -0.10
N GLU A 76 3.87 -6.48 -0.42
CA GLU A 76 4.80 -5.93 0.56
C GLU A 76 4.12 -4.96 1.52
N VAL A 77 3.22 -4.10 1.01
CA VAL A 77 2.37 -3.24 1.84
C VAL A 77 1.50 -4.08 2.78
N TYR A 78 0.88 -5.16 2.29
CA TYR A 78 0.11 -6.07 3.14
C TYR A 78 0.97 -6.69 4.25
N SER A 79 2.17 -7.16 3.92
CA SER A 79 3.09 -7.79 4.87
C SER A 79 3.51 -6.83 5.98
N VAL A 80 3.75 -5.55 5.63
CA VAL A 80 4.05 -4.50 6.62
C VAL A 80 2.86 -4.24 7.53
N LEU A 81 1.65 -4.14 6.97
CA LEU A 81 0.45 -3.80 7.72
C LEU A 81 -0.06 -4.94 8.62
N TYR A 82 0.06 -6.19 8.17
CA TYR A 82 -0.66 -7.32 8.77
C TYR A 82 0.24 -8.47 9.25
N GLU A 83 1.50 -8.54 8.80
CA GLU A 83 2.43 -9.63 9.14
C GLU A 83 3.63 -9.13 9.98
N GLY A 84 3.62 -7.86 10.36
CA GLY A 84 4.68 -7.26 11.19
C GLY A 84 6.01 -7.10 10.46
N LYS A 85 6.02 -7.17 9.13
CA LYS A 85 7.24 -6.94 8.34
C LYS A 85 7.70 -5.49 8.49
N LYS A 86 8.99 -5.28 8.73
CA LYS A 86 9.56 -3.93 8.82
C LYS A 86 9.69 -3.31 7.43
N VAL A 87 9.40 -2.02 7.30
CA VAL A 87 9.50 -1.27 6.03
C VAL A 87 10.86 -1.43 5.32
N PRO A 88 12.02 -1.36 6.00
CA PRO A 88 13.31 -1.58 5.33
C PRO A 88 13.46 -2.98 4.72
N ALA A 89 12.92 -4.01 5.38
CA ALA A 89 12.96 -5.37 4.85
C ALA A 89 12.04 -5.51 3.63
N ALA A 90 10.85 -4.90 3.67
CA ALA A 90 9.95 -4.86 2.51
C ALA A 90 10.57 -4.18 1.28
N LEU A 91 11.28 -3.05 1.50
CA LEU A 91 12.02 -2.38 0.44
C LEU A 91 13.15 -3.24 -0.12
N GLN A 92 13.91 -3.91 0.75
CA GLN A 92 14.97 -4.82 0.34
C GLN A 92 14.44 -5.95 -0.53
N ASP A 93 13.31 -6.55 -0.15
CA ASP A 93 12.67 -7.60 -0.94
C ASP A 93 12.22 -7.08 -2.30
N LEU A 94 11.62 -5.88 -2.37
CA LEU A 94 11.24 -5.26 -3.66
C LEU A 94 12.43 -5.01 -4.58
N PHE A 95 13.54 -4.49 -4.05
CA PHE A 95 14.73 -4.17 -4.83
C PHE A 95 15.54 -5.39 -5.25
N ASN A 96 15.46 -6.49 -4.48
CA ASN A 96 16.12 -7.75 -4.82
C ASN A 96 15.29 -8.64 -5.76
N ARG A 97 14.12 -8.18 -6.21
CA ARG A 97 13.33 -8.91 -7.20
C ARG A 97 14.12 -9.05 -8.51
N PRO A 98 14.05 -10.22 -9.16
CA PRO A 98 14.73 -10.43 -10.43
C PRO A 98 14.18 -9.47 -11.49
N LEU A 99 15.08 -9.00 -12.36
CA LEU A 99 14.75 -8.25 -13.58
C LEU A 99 14.16 -9.22 -14.61
N THR A 100 12.99 -9.78 -14.31
CA THR A 100 12.20 -10.57 -15.26
C THR A 100 11.31 -9.65 -16.08
#